data_AF-A0A6N7PZ46-F1
#
_entry.id   AF-A0A6N7PZ46-F1
#
_cell.length_a   1.000
_cell.length_b   1.000
_cell.length_c   1.000
_cell.angle_alpha   90.00
_cell.angle_beta   90.00
_cell.angle_gamma   90.00
#
_symmetry.space_group_name_H-M   'P 1'
#
loop_
_entity.id
_entity.type
_entity.pdbx_description
1 polymer ?
#
loop_
_entity_poly.entity_id
_entity_poly.type
_entity_poly.pdbx_seq_one_letter_code
_entity_poly.pdbx_strand_id
1 'polypeptide(L)'
;MSVTMHQGAGAPRRALLGATAVLLGILGATSGCVVLNGTRGGGAAGAATFEGDECARVYYDLDEHDPSSDYNRNDRKFPLQEDPSPEAQILLATCTRQSKRGTHGHEIRQWSKIKPLDPEKVYLALDDRDLDIVSAAISAVIIGNDAVVARYEHEKRYKDARWQGLVLLYASLIERDDLTAALSRVAVPAEARATFLAQYDGAAQRARAAGLSPEEMTVYVKIPLEVYASRSEHHEAYADLYDELDALGAKSEKARGSAEAAAALAPAFVDLRSRFVAKCGALECRTRPLWAHTTRELALLAVAEGKKLDAIVESQMHVKEGSYLGGFVQAVTAAQYAEMKRMRDAREKYEKAKSNGIDEQTARTLAGGTTGYRWPSGALFRVELRLPDYAKALDEKRGGYSRGGAYPVANVQSVGGGVKLTFEKDRRESREAYNCRTTNRISRIHRDGRLEYEEVCNYRPVTVESERHKPVTIPAAEGKRVQRGDVVTFVALGEEARIIEVKRGDAVVQLRGDALSASK
;
A
#
# COMPACT_ATOMS: atom_id res chain seq x y z
N MET A 1 -27.44 29.62 15.83
CA MET A 1 -27.61 28.26 16.37
C MET A 1 -26.23 27.73 16.68
N SER A 2 -25.91 27.62 17.98
CA SER A 2 -24.59 27.23 18.48
C SER A 2 -24.48 25.71 18.47
N VAL A 3 -23.47 25.16 17.80
CA VAL A 3 -23.19 23.71 17.82
C VAL A 3 -21.99 23.49 18.74
N THR A 4 -22.29 22.96 19.91
CA THR A 4 -21.36 22.44 20.90
C THR A 4 -20.67 21.18 20.37
N MET A 5 -19.34 21.20 20.26
CA MET A 5 -18.54 19.99 20.03
C MET A 5 -18.51 19.17 21.32
N HIS A 6 -19.01 17.94 21.27
CA HIS A 6 -18.81 16.96 22.33
C HIS A 6 -17.41 16.38 22.24
N GLN A 7 -16.65 16.50 23.34
CA GLN A 7 -15.45 15.71 23.62
C GLN A 7 -15.83 14.23 23.70
N GLY A 8 -15.37 13.44 22.73
CA GLY A 8 -15.46 11.99 22.75
C GLY A 8 -14.39 11.41 23.67
N ALA A 9 -14.83 10.59 24.62
CA ALA A 9 -13.99 9.89 25.59
C ALA A 9 -12.95 8.99 24.92
N GLY A 10 -11.73 9.00 25.46
CA GLY A 10 -10.60 8.20 24.99
C GLY A 10 -10.89 6.70 25.00
N ALA A 11 -10.55 6.04 23.89
CA ALA A 11 -10.51 4.59 23.79
C ALA A 11 -9.33 4.04 24.64
N PRO A 12 -9.51 2.92 25.34
CA PRO A 12 -8.45 2.31 26.13
C PRO A 12 -7.44 1.63 25.20
N ARG A 13 -6.35 2.32 24.86
CA ARG A 13 -5.24 1.73 24.10
C ARG A 13 -4.50 0.71 24.97
N ARG A 14 -4.62 -0.57 24.59
CA ARG A 14 -3.77 -1.65 25.10
C ARG A 14 -2.34 -1.41 24.62
N ALA A 15 -1.46 -1.02 25.54
CA ALA A 15 -0.02 -1.16 25.35
C ALA A 15 0.33 -2.65 25.34
N LEU A 16 0.40 -3.27 24.15
CA LEU A 16 0.94 -4.63 24.04
C LEU A 16 2.45 -4.58 23.84
N LEU A 17 3.12 -5.34 24.69
CA LEU A 17 4.56 -5.57 24.76
C LEU A 17 5.04 -6.36 23.54
N GLY A 18 5.85 -5.71 22.69
CA GLY A 18 6.66 -6.36 21.66
C GLY A 18 8.14 -6.30 22.01
N ALA A 19 8.54 -6.88 23.14
CA ALA A 19 9.95 -7.02 23.50
C ALA A 19 10.51 -8.29 22.85
N THR A 20 11.09 -8.16 21.66
CA THR A 20 12.00 -9.18 21.13
C THR A 20 13.35 -8.99 21.81
N ALA A 21 13.51 -9.59 22.98
CA ALA A 21 14.78 -9.68 23.68
C ALA A 21 15.76 -10.54 22.87
N VAL A 22 16.73 -9.90 22.22
CA VAL A 22 17.98 -10.58 21.86
C VAL A 22 18.86 -10.57 23.11
N LEU A 23 18.98 -11.76 23.72
CA LEU A 23 19.89 -12.03 24.81
C LEU A 23 21.35 -11.77 24.37
N LEU A 24 21.97 -10.75 24.96
CA LEU A 24 23.40 -10.70 25.18
C LEU A 24 23.62 -10.06 26.55
N GLY A 25 23.90 -10.93 27.53
CA GLY A 25 24.23 -10.50 28.88
C GLY A 25 25.60 -9.82 28.91
N ILE A 26 25.69 -8.77 29.71
CA ILE A 26 26.84 -8.43 30.58
C ILE A 26 26.29 -7.56 31.72
N LEU A 27 26.65 -7.95 32.94
CA LEU A 27 26.34 -7.29 34.21
C LEU A 27 27.11 -5.95 34.34
N GLY A 28 26.40 -4.92 34.80
CA GLY A 28 26.88 -3.82 35.65
C GLY A 28 28.13 -3.02 35.24
N ALA A 29 27.92 -1.83 34.66
CA ALA A 29 28.61 -0.58 35.01
C ALA A 29 28.04 0.57 34.16
N THR A 30 28.11 1.77 34.73
CA THR A 30 27.73 3.08 34.18
C THR A 30 28.09 3.30 32.70
N SER A 31 27.15 3.89 31.96
CA SER A 31 27.36 4.67 30.71
C SER A 31 28.38 4.09 29.71
N GLY A 32 27.91 3.25 28.77
CA GLY A 32 28.74 2.76 27.68
C GLY A 32 27.92 2.53 26.41
N CYS A 33 28.00 3.47 25.48
CA CYS A 33 27.45 3.35 24.13
C CYS A 33 28.40 2.51 23.28
N VAL A 34 27.92 1.40 22.73
CA VAL A 34 28.71 0.50 21.88
C VAL A 34 28.92 1.15 20.50
N VAL A 35 30.19 1.32 20.11
CA VAL A 35 30.63 1.78 18.78
C VAL A 35 31.04 0.57 17.96
N LEU A 36 30.47 0.41 16.75
CA LEU A 36 30.98 -0.53 15.76
C LEU A 36 32.26 0.04 15.14
N ASN A 37 33.41 -0.41 15.64
CA ASN A 37 34.72 -0.08 15.07
C ASN A 37 35.00 -1.06 13.93
N GLY A 38 34.93 -0.57 12.69
CA GLY A 38 35.11 -1.36 11.47
C GLY A 38 36.08 -0.71 10.49
N THR A 39 37.31 -0.39 10.89
CA THR A 39 38.39 -0.03 9.96
C THR A 39 39.32 -1.21 9.74
N ARG A 40 39.13 -1.92 8.62
CA ARG A 40 40.20 -2.73 8.01
C ARG A 40 40.94 -1.82 7.02
N GLY A 41 42.20 -1.50 7.33
CA GLY A 41 43.14 -0.84 6.41
C GLY A 41 43.67 0.48 6.97
N GLY A 42 44.97 0.49 7.31
CA GLY A 42 45.60 1.56 8.08
C GLY A 42 45.88 2.85 7.31
N GLY A 43 46.12 3.91 8.09
CA GLY A 43 46.66 5.18 7.58
C GLY A 43 46.28 6.38 8.43
N ALA A 44 47.14 6.71 9.41
CA ALA A 44 47.27 7.98 10.14
C ALA A 44 46.06 8.51 10.96
N ALA A 45 46.23 8.44 12.28
CA ALA A 45 45.48 9.20 13.27
C ALA A 45 45.90 10.68 13.27
N GLY A 46 44.96 11.59 13.50
CA GLY A 46 45.23 13.03 13.64
C GLY A 46 44.08 13.82 14.25
N ALA A 47 44.07 13.88 15.59
CA ALA A 47 43.49 14.90 16.48
C ALA A 47 41.98 15.24 16.40
N ALA A 48 41.27 14.73 17.39
CA ALA A 48 40.03 15.27 17.92
C ALA A 48 40.28 16.52 18.78
N THR A 49 39.35 17.47 18.75
CA THR A 49 38.91 18.26 19.92
C THR A 49 37.58 18.91 19.56
N PHE A 50 36.52 18.68 20.34
CA PHE A 50 35.46 19.68 20.53
C PHE A 50 34.62 19.40 21.78
N GLU A 51 34.39 20.44 22.56
CA GLU A 51 33.72 20.41 23.87
C GLU A 51 32.19 20.55 23.72
N GLY A 52 31.48 19.66 24.42
CA GLY A 52 30.02 19.58 24.50
C GLY A 52 29.56 18.13 24.61
N ASP A 53 29.30 17.67 25.83
CA ASP A 53 29.04 16.24 26.14
C ASP A 53 27.78 15.66 25.45
N GLU A 54 26.84 16.51 25.05
CA GLU A 54 25.53 16.07 24.53
C GLU A 54 25.52 15.78 23.02
N CYS A 55 26.42 16.40 22.25
CA CYS A 55 26.49 16.27 20.78
C CYS A 55 27.63 15.37 20.29
N ALA A 56 28.40 14.77 21.20
CA ALA A 56 29.55 13.91 20.91
C ALA A 56 29.23 12.66 20.06
N ARG A 57 27.94 12.30 19.90
CA ARG A 57 27.49 11.11 19.14
C ARG A 57 27.09 11.43 17.69
N VAL A 58 26.91 12.69 17.33
CA VAL A 58 26.70 13.09 15.92
C VAL A 58 28.08 13.34 15.33
N TYR A 59 28.59 12.36 14.58
CA TYR A 59 29.90 12.50 13.94
C TYR A 59 29.86 13.64 12.93
N TYR A 60 30.69 14.67 13.14
CA TYR A 60 30.95 15.73 12.17
C TYR A 60 32.25 15.43 11.42
N ASP A 61 32.35 15.89 10.18
CA ASP A 61 33.64 15.82 9.48
C ASP A 61 34.62 16.87 10.01
N LEU A 62 35.78 16.40 10.48
CA LEU A 62 36.81 17.20 11.14
C LEU A 62 38.06 17.38 10.29
N ASP A 63 38.16 16.70 9.13
CA ASP A 63 39.39 16.68 8.34
C ASP A 63 39.77 18.11 7.87
N GLU A 64 41.02 18.48 8.14
CA GLU A 64 41.65 19.71 7.64
C GLU A 64 41.64 19.70 6.12
N HIS A 65 40.69 20.41 5.53
CA HIS A 65 40.71 20.66 4.11
C HIS A 65 41.81 21.68 3.79
N ASP A 66 42.75 21.25 2.96
CA ASP A 66 43.73 22.12 2.32
C ASP A 66 43.00 23.35 1.73
N PRO A 67 43.34 24.58 2.17
CA PRO A 67 42.63 25.80 1.79
C PRO A 67 42.69 26.10 0.28
N SER A 68 43.49 25.34 -0.48
CA SER A 68 43.60 25.44 -1.95
C SER A 68 42.67 24.49 -2.72
N SER A 69 41.99 23.55 -2.03
CA SER A 69 41.15 22.55 -2.69
C SER A 69 39.66 22.91 -2.63
N ASP A 70 39.08 23.06 -3.80
CA ASP A 70 37.66 23.26 -4.10
C ASP A 70 36.71 22.56 -3.11
N TYR A 71 36.04 23.36 -2.27
CA TYR A 71 35.12 22.92 -1.19
C TYR A 71 34.03 21.95 -1.68
N ASN A 72 33.72 21.94 -2.98
CA ASN A 72 32.67 21.10 -3.59
C ASN A 72 33.19 19.74 -4.10
N ARG A 73 34.51 19.48 -4.08
CA ARG A 73 35.09 18.29 -4.74
C ARG A 73 35.16 17.06 -3.83
N ASN A 74 35.06 17.23 -2.52
CA ASN A 74 35.22 16.15 -1.52
C ASN A 74 33.91 15.53 -1.03
N ASP A 75 32.73 16.05 -1.39
CA ASP A 75 31.42 15.42 -1.15
C ASP A 75 31.31 14.00 -1.74
N ARG A 76 32.23 13.64 -2.65
CA ARG A 76 32.31 12.33 -3.30
C ARG A 76 33.22 11.32 -2.60
N LYS A 77 34.00 11.73 -1.58
CA LYS A 77 35.03 10.85 -0.98
C LYS A 77 34.60 10.12 0.29
N PHE A 78 33.61 10.62 1.03
CA PHE A 78 33.08 9.93 2.20
C PHE A 78 31.58 9.71 2.05
N PRO A 79 31.11 8.46 1.88
CA PRO A 79 29.69 8.19 1.84
C PRO A 79 29.07 8.54 3.21
N LEU A 80 28.08 9.44 3.21
CA LEU A 80 27.24 9.70 4.38
C LEU A 80 26.68 8.36 4.88
N GLN A 81 26.72 8.14 6.18
CA GLN A 81 26.16 6.94 6.79
C GLN A 81 24.67 7.14 7.04
N GLU A 82 23.87 6.15 6.66
CA GLU A 82 22.47 6.05 7.08
C GLU A 82 22.45 5.40 8.47
N ASP A 83 22.08 6.17 9.51
CA ASP A 83 21.81 5.64 10.85
C ASP A 83 20.34 5.93 11.17
N PRO A 84 19.45 4.92 11.04
CA PRO A 84 18.02 5.11 11.24
C PRO A 84 17.62 5.14 12.73
N SER A 85 18.57 5.01 13.68
CA SER A 85 18.24 4.97 15.11
C SER A 85 17.58 6.28 15.56
N PRO A 86 16.52 6.21 16.38
CA PRO A 86 15.87 7.40 16.93
C PRO A 86 16.85 8.32 17.67
N GLU A 87 17.84 7.75 18.36
CA GLU A 87 18.89 8.48 19.07
C GLU A 87 19.69 9.36 18.11
N ALA A 88 20.23 8.77 17.04
CA ALA A 88 21.04 9.50 16.06
C ALA A 88 20.22 10.61 15.40
N GLN A 89 18.97 10.33 15.05
CA GLN A 89 18.10 11.27 14.34
C GLN A 89 17.63 12.43 15.23
N ILE A 90 17.32 12.17 16.50
CA ILE A 90 16.97 13.22 17.46
C ILE A 90 18.18 14.12 17.73
N LEU A 91 19.36 13.54 17.94
CA LEU A 91 20.58 14.34 18.13
C LEU A 91 20.91 15.14 16.87
N LEU A 92 20.74 14.57 15.68
CA LEU A 92 20.93 15.28 14.40
C LEU A 92 19.99 16.49 14.26
N ALA A 93 18.73 16.37 14.71
CA ALA A 93 17.73 17.43 14.66
C ALA A 93 17.95 18.52 15.73
N THR A 94 18.44 18.15 16.91
CA THR A 94 18.53 19.04 18.08
C THR A 94 19.89 19.71 18.23
N CYS A 95 20.99 19.03 17.86
CA CYS A 95 22.32 19.58 17.96
C CYS A 95 22.56 20.75 17.01
N THR A 96 23.31 21.73 17.48
CA THR A 96 23.77 22.87 16.69
C THR A 96 24.94 22.45 15.80
N ARG A 97 24.95 22.99 14.58
CA ARG A 97 26.04 22.75 13.62
C ARG A 97 27.30 23.43 14.16
N GLN A 98 28.37 22.65 14.36
CA GLN A 98 29.63 23.24 14.77
C GLN A 98 30.29 23.98 13.62
N SER A 99 30.97 25.06 13.99
CA SER A 99 31.81 25.82 13.08
C SER A 99 33.24 25.83 13.60
N LYS A 100 34.17 25.66 12.65
CA LYS A 100 35.60 25.77 12.94
C LYS A 100 36.13 27.05 12.32
N ARG A 101 37.07 27.70 13.00
CA ARG A 101 37.81 28.82 12.41
C ARG A 101 38.81 28.26 11.39
N GLY A 102 38.68 28.67 10.13
CA GLY A 102 39.62 28.38 9.08
C GLY A 102 40.96 29.09 9.29
N THR A 103 41.98 28.62 8.58
CA THR A 103 43.37 29.15 8.62
C THR A 103 43.49 30.64 8.29
N HIS A 104 42.45 31.25 7.68
CA HIS A 104 42.43 32.67 7.31
C HIS A 104 41.36 33.48 8.08
N GLY A 105 40.90 32.96 9.22
CA GLY A 105 39.95 33.66 10.09
C GLY A 105 38.49 33.60 9.64
N HIS A 106 38.19 32.97 8.50
CA HIS A 106 36.82 32.69 8.07
C HIS A 106 36.20 31.51 8.84
N GLU A 107 34.89 31.53 9.01
CA GLU A 107 34.15 30.46 9.66
C GLU A 107 33.82 29.35 8.65
N ILE A 108 34.25 28.11 8.94
CA ILE A 108 33.96 26.93 8.13
C ILE A 108 32.86 26.13 8.82
N ARG A 109 31.74 25.93 8.11
CA ARG A 109 30.61 25.14 8.59
C ARG A 109 30.92 23.65 8.42
N GLN A 110 30.84 22.88 9.49
CA GLN A 110 31.07 21.43 9.44
C GLN A 110 29.79 20.68 9.01
N TRP A 111 29.93 19.61 8.24
CA TRP A 111 28.81 18.78 7.78
C TRP A 111 28.66 17.54 8.68
N SER A 112 27.42 17.09 8.91
CA SER A 112 27.15 15.85 9.64
C SER A 112 27.50 14.64 8.76
N LYS A 113 28.06 13.59 9.37
CA LYS A 113 28.30 12.30 8.70
C LYS A 113 27.05 11.42 8.62
N ILE A 114 26.01 11.77 9.39
CA ILE A 114 24.73 11.07 9.42
C ILE A 114 23.75 11.75 8.46
N LYS A 115 23.06 10.94 7.66
CA LYS A 115 21.96 11.39 6.81
C LYS A 115 20.63 11.42 7.58
N PRO A 116 19.79 12.45 7.39
CA PRO A 116 18.43 12.43 7.92
C PRO A 116 17.63 11.23 7.40
N LEU A 117 16.71 10.74 8.22
CA LEU A 117 15.67 9.84 7.75
C LEU A 117 14.95 10.48 6.57
N ASP A 118 14.73 9.66 5.55
CA ASP A 118 13.94 10.04 4.40
C ASP A 118 12.46 10.06 4.80
N PRO A 119 11.80 11.23 4.84
CA PRO A 119 10.41 11.29 5.32
C PRO A 119 9.45 10.53 4.42
N GLU A 120 9.79 10.34 3.14
CA GLU A 120 9.03 9.47 2.24
C GLU A 120 9.12 8.02 2.70
N LYS A 121 10.33 7.51 3.00
CA LYS A 121 10.49 6.14 3.50
C LYS A 121 9.73 5.93 4.81
N VAL A 122 9.77 6.89 5.73
CA VAL A 122 9.04 6.80 7.00
C VAL A 122 7.53 6.75 6.74
N TYR A 123 7.02 7.61 5.85
CA TYR A 123 5.60 7.57 5.49
C TYR A 123 5.21 6.26 4.81
N LEU A 124 6.03 5.76 3.88
CA LEU A 124 5.79 4.48 3.19
C LEU A 124 5.84 3.26 4.12
N ALA A 125 6.55 3.37 5.24
CA ALA A 125 6.64 2.33 6.26
C ALA A 125 5.52 2.43 7.32
N LEU A 126 4.62 3.41 7.23
CA LEU A 126 3.55 3.58 8.21
C LEU A 126 2.62 2.36 8.21
N ASP A 127 2.59 1.66 9.34
CA ASP A 127 1.51 0.73 9.69
C ASP A 127 0.54 1.50 10.59
N ASP A 128 -0.73 1.50 10.23
CA ASP A 128 -1.78 2.18 10.99
C ASP A 128 -2.35 1.31 12.12
N ARG A 129 -1.85 0.09 12.29
CA ARG A 129 -1.97 -0.70 13.53
C ARG A 129 -0.95 -0.26 14.58
N ASP A 130 0.28 -0.03 14.13
CA ASP A 130 1.45 0.26 14.97
C ASP A 130 2.18 1.51 14.48
N LEU A 131 1.55 2.67 14.67
CA LEU A 131 2.16 3.95 14.32
C LEU A 131 3.45 4.15 15.13
N ASP A 132 4.62 4.16 14.46
CA ASP A 132 5.88 4.58 15.06
C ASP A 132 5.87 6.10 15.26
N ILE A 133 5.36 6.49 16.43
CA ILE A 133 5.21 7.89 16.87
C ILE A 133 6.56 8.64 16.83
N VAL A 134 7.67 7.97 17.16
CA VAL A 134 8.98 8.62 17.23
C VAL A 134 9.50 8.90 15.81
N SER A 135 9.46 7.92 14.92
CA SER A 135 9.86 8.11 13.52
C SER A 135 8.99 9.14 12.79
N ALA A 136 7.67 9.12 13.04
CA ALA A 136 6.74 10.10 12.50
C ALA A 136 7.02 11.53 13.03
N ALA A 137 7.31 11.68 14.33
CA ALA A 137 7.69 12.96 14.91
C ALA A 137 9.04 13.48 14.38
N ILE A 138 10.03 12.58 14.22
CA ILE A 138 11.33 12.92 13.61
C ILE A 138 11.12 13.44 12.20
N SER A 139 10.29 12.75 11.41
CA SER A 139 9.94 13.19 10.06
C SER A 139 9.29 14.57 10.07
N ALA A 140 8.34 14.82 10.97
CA ALA A 140 7.68 16.12 11.10
C ALA A 140 8.68 17.24 11.46
N VAL A 141 9.65 16.98 12.35
CA VAL A 141 10.71 17.92 12.72
C VAL A 141 11.64 18.20 11.55
N ILE A 142 12.10 17.16 10.85
CA ILE A 142 12.97 17.30 9.66
C ILE A 142 12.28 18.14 8.59
N ILE A 143 11.00 17.89 8.33
CA ILE A 143 10.22 18.62 7.33
C ILE A 143 9.96 20.06 7.76
N GLY A 144 9.49 20.24 9.00
CA GLY A 144 8.95 21.51 9.44
C GLY A 144 9.98 22.48 10.02
N ASN A 145 11.25 22.11 10.15
CA ASN A 145 12.29 22.97 10.73
C ASN A 145 13.27 23.47 9.66
N ASP A 146 13.11 24.74 9.27
CA ASP A 146 13.98 25.43 8.31
C ASP A 146 15.47 25.36 8.68
N ALA A 147 15.82 25.33 9.98
CA ALA A 147 17.20 25.23 10.43
C ALA A 147 17.79 23.82 10.30
N VAL A 148 16.94 22.78 10.26
CA VAL A 148 17.35 21.41 9.89
C VAL A 148 17.42 21.31 8.37
N VAL A 149 16.42 21.86 7.67
CA VAL A 149 16.32 21.87 6.20
C VAL A 149 17.45 22.62 5.50
N ALA A 150 17.82 23.81 5.98
CA ALA A 150 18.90 24.63 5.45
C ALA A 150 20.27 23.91 5.55
N ARG A 151 20.36 22.84 6.36
CA ARG A 151 21.54 21.97 6.42
C ARG A 151 21.64 21.02 5.22
N TYR A 152 20.62 20.93 4.35
CA TYR A 152 20.53 19.89 3.30
C TYR A 152 20.22 20.42 1.88
N GLU A 153 20.46 21.71 1.59
CA GLU A 153 20.34 22.34 0.25
C GLU A 153 18.99 22.13 -0.49
N HIS A 154 17.96 21.66 0.22
CA HIS A 154 16.67 21.26 -0.36
C HIS A 154 15.53 22.23 -0.02
N GLU A 155 15.82 23.52 0.22
CA GLU A 155 14.83 24.55 0.61
C GLU A 155 13.56 24.57 -0.26
N LYS A 156 13.66 24.24 -1.56
CA LYS A 156 12.51 24.22 -2.48
C LYS A 156 11.49 23.12 -2.19
N ARG A 157 11.87 22.02 -1.52
CA ARG A 157 10.93 20.93 -1.21
C ARG A 157 9.94 21.33 -0.12
N TYR A 158 10.30 22.15 0.85
CA TYR A 158 9.53 22.30 2.10
C TYR A 158 8.43 23.40 2.06
N LYS A 159 8.46 24.26 1.04
CA LYS A 159 7.34 25.17 0.72
C LYS A 159 6.21 24.47 -0.03
N ASP A 160 6.39 23.22 -0.43
CA ASP A 160 5.34 22.43 -1.09
C ASP A 160 4.27 22.03 -0.07
N ALA A 161 3.02 22.30 -0.43
CA ALA A 161 1.83 22.03 0.38
C ALA A 161 1.73 20.56 0.84
N ARG A 162 2.29 19.61 0.07
CA ARG A 162 2.33 18.19 0.45
C ARG A 162 3.06 17.97 1.77
N TRP A 163 4.22 18.59 1.92
CA TRP A 163 5.06 18.40 3.11
C TRP A 163 4.48 19.10 4.33
N GLN A 164 3.91 20.29 4.13
CA GLN A 164 3.16 21.00 5.18
C GLN A 164 1.96 20.17 5.63
N GLY A 165 1.22 19.59 4.68
CA GLY A 165 0.13 18.67 4.98
C GLY A 165 0.59 17.42 5.73
N LEU A 166 1.74 16.85 5.38
CA LEU A 166 2.31 15.70 6.11
C LEU A 166 2.69 16.04 7.56
N VAL A 167 3.29 17.21 7.79
CA VAL A 167 3.57 17.69 9.16
C VAL A 167 2.27 17.84 9.95
N LEU A 168 1.24 18.43 9.34
CA LEU A 168 -0.08 18.59 9.98
C LEU A 168 -0.78 17.27 10.23
N LEU A 169 -0.64 16.30 9.34
CA LEU A 169 -1.13 14.94 9.52
C LEU A 169 -0.49 14.30 10.76
N TYR A 170 0.84 14.29 10.86
CA TYR A 170 1.52 13.73 12.03
C TYR A 170 1.19 14.49 13.32
N ALA A 171 1.09 15.82 13.27
CA ALA A 171 0.66 16.64 14.39
C ALA A 171 -0.80 16.40 14.82
N SER A 172 -1.61 15.76 13.97
CA SER A 172 -3.00 15.40 14.26
C SER A 172 -3.14 13.95 14.73
N LEU A 173 -2.22 13.07 14.34
CA LEU A 173 -2.20 11.66 14.74
C LEU A 173 -1.50 11.42 16.09
N ILE A 174 -0.52 12.26 16.42
CA ILE A 174 0.34 12.08 17.59
C ILE A 174 -0.14 12.98 18.72
N GLU A 175 -0.57 12.36 19.81
CA GLU A 175 -0.82 13.09 21.05
C GLU A 175 0.49 13.49 21.72
N ARG A 176 0.49 14.68 22.33
CA ARG A 176 1.72 15.26 22.89
C ARG A 176 2.27 14.45 24.07
N ASP A 177 1.39 13.86 24.86
CA ASP A 177 1.73 13.03 26.01
C ASP A 177 2.29 11.67 25.56
N ASP A 178 1.68 11.07 24.53
CA ASP A 178 2.16 9.83 23.91
C ASP A 178 3.59 10.01 23.36
N LEU A 179 3.86 11.12 22.66
CA LEU A 179 5.21 11.43 22.17
C LEU A 179 6.21 11.60 23.32
N THR A 180 5.81 12.28 24.40
CA THR A 180 6.67 12.46 25.59
C THR A 180 7.00 11.12 26.23
N ALA A 181 6.00 10.25 26.40
CA ALA A 181 6.17 8.91 26.94
C ALA A 181 7.06 8.05 26.03
N ALA A 182 6.88 8.10 24.71
CA ALA A 182 7.71 7.37 23.75
C ALA A 182 9.17 7.84 23.79
N LEU A 183 9.40 9.16 23.79
CA LEU A 183 10.75 9.74 23.85
C LEU A 183 11.48 9.41 25.16
N SER A 184 10.77 9.22 26.27
CA SER A 184 11.40 8.83 27.55
C SER A 184 12.18 7.50 27.47
N ARG A 185 11.85 6.65 26.48
CA ARG A 185 12.50 5.36 26.23
C ARG A 185 13.72 5.47 25.29
N VAL A 186 13.93 6.62 24.66
CA VAL A 186 15.03 6.85 23.73
C VAL A 186 16.27 7.31 24.49
N ALA A 187 17.42 6.70 24.19
CA ALA A 187 18.67 6.87 24.95
C ALA A 187 19.44 8.16 24.58
N VAL A 188 18.79 9.31 24.77
CA VAL A 188 19.35 10.67 24.58
C VAL A 188 19.24 11.52 25.86
N PRO A 189 19.99 12.62 26.01
CA PRO A 189 19.87 13.52 27.16
C PRO A 189 18.47 14.14 27.32
N ALA A 190 18.13 14.58 28.54
CA ALA A 190 16.82 15.17 28.82
C ALA A 190 16.61 16.49 28.07
N GLU A 191 17.67 17.28 27.96
CA GLU A 191 17.76 18.54 27.24
C GLU A 191 17.49 18.34 25.74
N ALA A 192 18.07 17.28 25.14
CA ALA A 192 17.82 16.90 23.76
C ALA A 192 16.35 16.51 23.54
N ARG A 193 15.75 15.72 24.44
CA ARG A 193 14.30 15.39 24.36
C ARG A 193 13.42 16.63 24.44
N ALA A 194 13.69 17.52 25.39
CA ALA A 194 12.93 18.76 25.57
C ALA A 194 13.04 19.67 24.34
N THR A 195 14.26 19.80 23.78
CA THR A 195 14.51 20.56 22.56
C THR A 195 13.79 19.97 21.36
N PHE A 196 13.85 18.66 21.17
CA PHE A 196 13.16 17.95 20.09
C PHE A 196 11.65 18.17 20.15
N LEU A 197 11.07 18.05 21.33
CA LEU A 197 9.66 18.30 21.58
C LEU A 197 9.25 19.74 21.23
N ALA A 198 10.04 20.73 21.62
CA ALA A 198 9.80 22.12 21.24
C ALA A 198 9.91 22.34 19.71
N GLN A 199 10.86 21.67 19.06
CA GLN A 199 11.01 21.72 17.60
C GLN A 199 9.81 21.08 16.88
N TYR A 200 9.26 19.99 17.43
CA TYR A 200 8.07 19.32 16.92
C TYR A 200 6.83 20.22 17.02
N ASP A 201 6.61 20.83 18.20
CA ASP A 201 5.51 21.78 18.40
C ASP A 201 5.64 22.99 17.45
N GLY A 202 6.86 23.50 17.29
CA GLY A 202 7.16 24.59 16.35
C GLY A 202 6.96 24.22 14.88
N ALA A 203 7.27 22.98 14.48
CA ALA A 203 7.03 22.47 13.13
C ALA A 203 5.53 22.48 12.80
N ALA A 204 4.70 21.99 13.73
CA ALA A 204 3.25 22.02 13.58
C ALA A 204 2.71 23.46 13.47
N GLN A 205 3.20 24.39 14.28
CA GLN A 205 2.81 25.80 14.21
C GLN A 205 3.17 26.45 12.87
N ARG A 206 4.40 26.22 12.37
CA ARG A 206 4.83 26.73 11.06
C ARG A 206 4.00 26.14 9.91
N ALA A 207 3.70 24.84 9.95
CA ALA A 207 2.86 24.20 8.96
C ALA A 207 1.43 24.77 8.95
N ARG A 208 0.86 25.12 10.11
CA ARG A 208 -0.43 25.82 10.20
C ARG A 208 -0.35 27.24 9.62
N ALA A 209 0.72 27.96 9.95
CA ALA A 209 0.95 29.33 9.48
C ALA A 209 1.19 29.42 7.96
N ALA A 210 1.62 28.33 7.31
CA ALA A 210 1.84 28.29 5.87
C ALA A 210 0.54 28.42 5.03
N GLY A 211 -0.63 28.20 5.65
CA GLY A 211 -1.93 28.51 5.04
C GLY A 211 -2.30 27.63 3.84
N LEU A 212 -2.41 26.31 4.07
CA LEU A 212 -2.97 25.39 3.07
C LEU A 212 -4.38 25.82 2.64
N SER A 213 -4.68 25.72 1.34
CA SER A 213 -6.05 25.94 0.85
C SER A 213 -7.02 24.89 1.43
N PRO A 214 -8.35 25.14 1.43
CA PRO A 214 -9.32 24.13 1.82
C PRO A 214 -9.18 22.80 1.04
N GLU A 215 -8.84 22.88 -0.25
CA GLU A 215 -8.61 21.73 -1.10
C GLU A 215 -7.31 20.98 -0.73
N GLU A 216 -6.21 21.70 -0.51
CA GLU A 216 -4.93 21.12 -0.04
C GLU A 216 -5.09 20.48 1.35
N MET A 217 -5.80 21.13 2.27
CA MET A 217 -6.10 20.58 3.59
C MET A 217 -6.94 19.30 3.51
N THR A 218 -7.91 19.26 2.60
CA THR A 218 -8.74 18.07 2.36
C THR A 218 -7.88 16.92 1.87
N VAL A 219 -7.07 17.14 0.84
CA VAL A 219 -6.25 16.09 0.24
C VAL A 219 -5.12 15.63 1.16
N TYR A 220 -4.38 16.54 1.79
CA TYR A 220 -3.14 16.21 2.49
C TYR A 220 -3.31 15.93 3.98
N VAL A 221 -4.43 16.30 4.59
CA VAL A 221 -4.66 16.13 6.03
C VAL A 221 -5.94 15.35 6.30
N LYS A 222 -7.10 15.82 5.81
CA LYS A 222 -8.39 15.21 6.16
C LYS A 222 -8.54 13.79 5.64
N ILE A 223 -8.28 13.55 4.35
CA ILE A 223 -8.37 12.21 3.76
C ILE A 223 -7.47 11.20 4.50
N PRO A 224 -6.18 11.48 4.74
CA PRO A 224 -5.34 10.57 5.53
C PRO A 224 -5.88 10.31 6.94
N LEU A 225 -6.41 11.33 7.63
CA LEU A 225 -7.01 11.16 8.96
C LEU A 225 -8.29 10.31 8.92
N GLU A 226 -9.16 10.51 7.93
CA GLU A 226 -10.37 9.72 7.74
C GLU A 226 -10.04 8.25 7.46
N VAL A 227 -9.04 7.99 6.61
CA VAL A 227 -8.53 6.63 6.36
C VAL A 227 -7.97 6.01 7.63
N TYR A 228 -7.15 6.75 8.40
CA TYR A 228 -6.59 6.28 9.65
C TYR A 228 -7.67 5.95 10.69
N ALA A 229 -8.65 6.83 10.87
CA ALA A 229 -9.75 6.63 11.80
C ALA A 229 -10.61 5.42 11.41
N SER A 230 -11.01 5.33 10.13
CA SER A 230 -11.80 4.21 9.62
C SER A 230 -11.09 2.85 9.79
N ARG A 231 -9.76 2.85 9.63
CA ARG A 231 -8.96 1.63 9.80
C ARG A 231 -8.66 1.33 11.27
N SER A 232 -8.50 2.33 12.12
CA SER A 232 -8.40 2.15 13.57
C SER A 232 -9.66 1.49 14.13
N GLU A 233 -10.85 1.96 13.74
CA GLU A 233 -12.14 1.34 14.08
C GLU A 233 -12.21 -0.11 13.57
N HIS A 234 -11.70 -0.36 12.37
CA HIS A 234 -11.61 -1.71 11.83
C HIS A 234 -10.66 -2.60 12.65
N HIS A 235 -9.47 -2.12 13.02
CA HIS A 235 -8.52 -2.87 13.83
C HIS A 235 -9.12 -3.21 15.20
N GLU A 236 -9.79 -2.26 15.84
CA GLU A 236 -10.47 -2.49 17.12
C GLU A 236 -11.60 -3.53 16.99
N ALA A 237 -12.44 -3.42 15.96
CA ALA A 237 -13.55 -4.35 15.73
C ALA A 237 -13.09 -5.81 15.47
N TYR A 238 -11.86 -5.99 14.99
CA TYR A 238 -11.29 -7.30 14.64
C TYR A 238 -9.99 -7.61 15.41
N ALA A 239 -9.77 -6.99 16.57
CA ALA A 239 -8.50 -7.08 17.31
C ALA A 239 -8.08 -8.53 17.59
N ASP A 240 -9.05 -9.40 17.94
CA ASP A 240 -8.83 -10.83 18.17
C ASP A 240 -8.30 -11.57 16.93
N LEU A 241 -8.77 -11.19 15.74
CA LEU A 241 -8.31 -11.76 14.48
C LEU A 241 -6.95 -11.19 14.06
N TYR A 242 -6.65 -9.94 14.41
CA TYR A 242 -5.33 -9.33 14.16
C TYR A 242 -4.25 -9.93 15.05
N ASP A 243 -4.53 -10.16 16.34
CA ASP A 243 -3.60 -10.86 17.25
C ASP A 243 -3.20 -12.23 16.68
N GLU A 244 -4.17 -12.97 16.14
CA GLU A 244 -3.93 -14.24 15.48
C GLU A 244 -3.20 -14.10 14.15
N LEU A 245 -3.54 -13.09 13.34
CA LEU A 245 -2.84 -12.78 12.09
C LEU A 245 -1.36 -12.55 12.32
N ASP A 246 -0.99 -11.78 13.35
CA ASP A 246 0.41 -11.47 13.66
C ASP A 246 1.16 -12.72 14.14
N ALA A 247 0.52 -13.54 14.99
CA ALA A 247 1.08 -14.82 15.42
C ALA A 247 1.26 -15.82 14.26
N LEU A 248 0.34 -15.84 13.29
CA LEU A 248 0.44 -16.66 12.08
C LEU A 248 1.46 -16.09 11.09
N GLY A 249 1.55 -14.77 10.95
CA GLY A 249 2.52 -14.07 10.08
C GLY A 249 3.96 -14.42 10.42
N ALA A 250 4.32 -14.38 11.71
CA ALA A 250 5.65 -14.76 12.19
C ALA A 250 5.99 -16.24 11.90
N LYS A 251 4.99 -17.13 11.89
CA LYS A 251 5.15 -18.55 11.49
C LYS A 251 5.26 -18.70 9.98
N SER A 252 4.48 -17.93 9.22
CA SER A 252 4.46 -17.94 7.76
C SER A 252 5.81 -17.62 7.17
N GLU A 253 6.46 -16.56 7.66
CA GLU A 253 7.78 -16.16 7.18
C GLU A 253 8.81 -17.30 7.31
N LYS A 254 8.80 -18.02 8.44
CA LYS A 254 9.63 -19.21 8.66
C LYS A 254 9.21 -20.40 7.79
N ALA A 255 7.91 -20.62 7.65
CA ALA A 255 7.35 -21.74 6.91
C ALA A 255 7.63 -21.69 5.40
N ARG A 256 7.80 -20.49 4.82
CA ARG A 256 8.09 -20.31 3.38
C ARG A 256 9.41 -20.95 2.92
N GLY A 257 10.30 -21.35 3.84
CA GLY A 257 11.50 -22.12 3.52
C GLY A 257 11.25 -23.61 3.24
N SER A 258 10.03 -24.12 3.46
CA SER A 258 9.68 -25.53 3.28
C SER A 258 8.25 -25.69 2.76
N ALA A 259 8.10 -26.46 1.67
CA ALA A 259 6.78 -26.76 1.10
C ALA A 259 5.85 -27.45 2.12
N GLU A 260 6.38 -28.37 2.94
CA GLU A 260 5.61 -29.09 3.96
C GLU A 260 5.15 -28.16 5.08
N ALA A 261 6.03 -27.27 5.55
CA ALA A 261 5.66 -26.28 6.58
C ALA A 261 4.63 -25.27 6.05
N ALA A 262 4.77 -24.85 4.79
CA ALA A 262 3.80 -23.97 4.15
C ALA A 262 2.42 -24.65 4.01
N ALA A 263 2.39 -25.91 3.58
CA ALA A 263 1.17 -26.71 3.45
C ALA A 263 0.45 -26.89 4.80
N ALA A 264 1.20 -27.13 5.87
CA ALA A 264 0.65 -27.29 7.22
C ALA A 264 0.06 -25.99 7.79
N LEU A 265 0.59 -24.83 7.39
CA LEU A 265 0.15 -23.53 7.91
C LEU A 265 -1.02 -22.92 7.13
N ALA A 266 -1.13 -23.19 5.82
CA ALA A 266 -2.17 -22.60 4.97
C ALA A 266 -3.61 -22.76 5.51
N PRO A 267 -4.03 -23.91 6.08
CA PRO A 267 -5.37 -24.07 6.66
C PRO A 267 -5.69 -23.07 7.78
N ALA A 268 -4.70 -22.65 8.58
CA ALA A 268 -4.91 -21.66 9.65
C ALA A 268 -5.22 -20.27 9.09
N PHE A 269 -4.57 -19.86 8.00
CA PHE A 269 -4.90 -18.61 7.30
C PHE A 269 -6.25 -18.68 6.59
N VAL A 270 -6.61 -19.85 6.04
CA VAL A 270 -7.95 -20.05 5.46
C VAL A 270 -9.01 -19.88 6.55
N ASP A 271 -8.86 -20.54 7.70
CA ASP A 271 -9.81 -20.42 8.82
C ASP A 271 -9.92 -18.98 9.35
N LEU A 272 -8.79 -18.29 9.53
CA LEU A 272 -8.76 -16.89 9.93
C LEU A 272 -9.55 -16.00 8.97
N ARG A 273 -9.33 -16.17 7.65
CA ARG A 273 -10.06 -15.43 6.63
C ARG A 273 -11.55 -15.78 6.62
N SER A 274 -11.89 -17.06 6.76
CA SER A 274 -13.28 -17.53 6.84
C SER A 274 -14.03 -16.92 8.03
N ARG A 275 -13.42 -16.90 9.22
CA ARG A 275 -13.99 -16.24 10.41
C ARG A 275 -14.18 -14.74 10.20
N PHE A 276 -13.23 -14.08 9.54
CA PHE A 276 -13.37 -12.68 9.17
C PHE A 276 -14.54 -12.43 8.23
N VAL A 277 -14.65 -13.18 7.14
CA VAL A 277 -15.77 -13.06 6.19
C VAL A 277 -17.10 -13.30 6.89
N ALA A 278 -17.18 -14.30 7.77
CA ALA A 278 -18.39 -14.58 8.53
C ALA A 278 -18.79 -13.44 9.48
N LYS A 279 -17.81 -12.83 10.17
CA LYS A 279 -18.04 -11.69 11.09
C LYS A 279 -18.39 -10.41 10.33
N CYS A 280 -17.76 -10.17 9.18
CA CYS A 280 -17.93 -8.98 8.37
C CYS A 280 -19.21 -9.03 7.50
N GLY A 281 -19.58 -10.21 6.98
CA GLY A 281 -20.91 -10.51 6.44
C GLY A 281 -21.29 -9.86 5.10
N ALA A 282 -20.39 -9.11 4.45
CA ALA A 282 -20.70 -8.33 3.26
C ALA A 282 -19.65 -8.51 2.15
N LEU A 283 -19.96 -8.09 0.92
CA LEU A 283 -19.00 -8.20 -0.19
C LEU A 283 -17.82 -7.24 0.00
N GLU A 284 -18.06 -6.11 0.65
CA GLU A 284 -17.09 -5.06 0.96
C GLU A 284 -15.96 -5.56 1.86
N CYS A 285 -16.12 -6.70 2.52
CA CYS A 285 -15.08 -7.31 3.35
C CYS A 285 -13.79 -7.60 2.56
N ARG A 286 -13.91 -7.89 1.25
CA ARG A 286 -12.76 -8.17 0.39
C ARG A 286 -11.84 -6.98 0.14
N THR A 287 -12.31 -5.76 0.43
CA THR A 287 -11.51 -4.54 0.31
C THR A 287 -10.92 -4.08 1.64
N ARG A 288 -11.11 -4.87 2.72
CA ARG A 288 -10.62 -4.54 4.06
C ARG A 288 -9.21 -5.07 4.31
N PRO A 289 -8.43 -4.45 5.22
CA PRO A 289 -7.04 -4.82 5.44
C PRO A 289 -6.85 -6.29 5.83
N LEU A 290 -7.65 -6.85 6.74
CA LEU A 290 -7.50 -8.25 7.17
C LEU A 290 -7.63 -9.25 6.00
N TRP A 291 -8.58 -9.02 5.08
CA TRP A 291 -8.69 -9.83 3.85
C TRP A 291 -7.46 -9.69 2.97
N ALA A 292 -6.97 -8.46 2.78
CA ALA A 292 -5.78 -8.22 1.97
C ALA A 292 -4.52 -8.90 2.54
N HIS A 293 -4.32 -8.85 3.86
CA HIS A 293 -3.19 -9.48 4.55
C HIS A 293 -3.29 -11.01 4.50
N THR A 294 -4.43 -11.60 4.85
CA THR A 294 -4.63 -13.05 4.80
C THR A 294 -4.49 -13.60 3.36
N THR A 295 -5.04 -12.90 2.36
CA THR A 295 -4.93 -13.28 0.94
C THR A 295 -3.49 -13.19 0.44
N ARG A 296 -2.72 -12.18 0.86
CA ARG A 296 -1.28 -12.09 0.59
C ARG A 296 -0.52 -13.29 1.16
N GLU A 297 -0.78 -13.61 2.43
CA GLU A 297 -0.11 -14.72 3.11
C GLU A 297 -0.43 -16.07 2.47
N LEU A 298 -1.70 -16.31 2.11
CA LEU A 298 -2.12 -17.50 1.37
C LEU A 298 -1.44 -17.61 -0.01
N ALA A 299 -1.33 -16.49 -0.75
CA ALA A 299 -0.63 -16.49 -2.02
C ALA A 299 0.86 -16.86 -1.86
N LEU A 300 1.53 -16.30 -0.85
CA LEU A 300 2.95 -16.58 -0.57
C LEU A 300 3.18 -18.02 -0.11
N LEU A 301 2.31 -18.56 0.74
CA LEU A 301 2.36 -19.96 1.17
C LEU A 301 2.12 -20.91 -0.01
N ALA A 302 1.15 -20.61 -0.88
CA ALA A 302 0.91 -21.42 -2.08
C ALA A 302 2.10 -21.38 -3.06
N VAL A 303 2.82 -20.26 -3.16
CA VAL A 303 4.08 -20.18 -3.90
C VAL A 303 5.15 -21.06 -3.27
N ALA A 304 5.35 -20.98 -1.96
CA ALA A 304 6.33 -21.81 -1.24
C ALA A 304 6.02 -23.31 -1.34
N GLU A 305 4.74 -23.69 -1.36
CA GLU A 305 4.30 -25.07 -1.57
C GLU A 305 4.42 -25.53 -3.04
N GLY A 306 4.53 -24.60 -3.99
CA GLY A 306 4.47 -24.91 -5.42
C GLY A 306 3.05 -25.18 -5.94
N LYS A 307 2.00 -24.85 -5.16
CA LYS A 307 0.59 -24.97 -5.58
C LYS A 307 0.22 -23.84 -6.54
N LYS A 308 0.54 -24.03 -7.82
CA LYS A 308 0.35 -23.02 -8.86
C LYS A 308 -1.07 -22.45 -8.94
N LEU A 309 -2.10 -23.30 -8.94
CA LEU A 309 -3.48 -22.84 -9.08
C LEU A 309 -3.94 -21.99 -7.87
N ASP A 310 -3.55 -22.38 -6.66
CA ASP A 310 -3.84 -21.62 -5.44
C ASP A 310 -3.06 -20.30 -5.41
N ALA A 311 -1.78 -20.30 -5.81
CA ALA A 311 -1.01 -19.07 -5.93
C ALA A 311 -1.65 -18.08 -6.92
N ILE A 312 -2.14 -18.56 -8.07
CA ILE A 312 -2.80 -17.72 -9.09
C ILE A 312 -4.10 -17.14 -8.55
N VAL A 313 -4.99 -17.95 -7.97
CA VAL A 313 -6.30 -17.45 -7.52
C VAL A 313 -6.15 -16.43 -6.39
N GLU A 314 -5.28 -16.70 -5.42
CA GLU A 314 -5.02 -15.80 -4.30
C GLU A 314 -4.32 -14.51 -4.76
N SER A 315 -3.33 -14.60 -5.67
CA SER A 315 -2.70 -13.41 -6.26
C SER A 315 -3.68 -12.57 -7.08
N GLN A 316 -4.61 -13.19 -7.82
CA GLN A 316 -5.61 -12.45 -8.59
C GLN A 316 -6.59 -11.68 -7.70
N MET A 317 -7.05 -12.29 -6.61
CA MET A 317 -7.91 -11.60 -5.65
C MET A 317 -7.18 -10.44 -5.00
N HIS A 318 -5.92 -10.65 -4.59
CA HIS A 318 -5.06 -9.61 -4.05
C HIS A 318 -4.88 -8.44 -5.05
N VAL A 319 -4.76 -8.70 -6.35
CA VAL A 319 -4.54 -7.64 -7.35
C VAL A 319 -5.83 -6.90 -7.75
N LYS A 320 -6.97 -7.59 -7.86
CA LYS A 320 -8.17 -7.07 -8.54
C LYS A 320 -9.16 -6.35 -7.61
N GLU A 321 -9.11 -6.57 -6.29
CA GLU A 321 -10.22 -6.25 -5.39
C GLU A 321 -9.95 -5.09 -4.42
N GLY A 322 -9.32 -4.01 -4.89
CA GLY A 322 -9.01 -2.88 -4.01
C GLY A 322 -8.09 -3.28 -2.84
N SER A 323 -7.41 -4.42 -2.90
CA SER A 323 -6.58 -4.89 -1.79
C SER A 323 -5.32 -4.05 -1.60
N TYR A 324 -5.01 -3.11 -2.52
CA TYR A 324 -4.06 -2.04 -2.25
C TYR A 324 -4.53 -1.22 -1.03
N LEU A 325 -5.84 -1.15 -0.76
CA LEU A 325 -6.38 -0.63 0.50
C LEU A 325 -5.96 -1.45 1.73
N GLY A 326 -5.23 -2.54 1.59
CA GLY A 326 -4.57 -3.24 2.69
C GLY A 326 -3.40 -2.46 3.28
N GLY A 327 -2.65 -1.72 2.47
CA GLY A 327 -1.63 -0.80 2.96
C GLY A 327 -2.21 0.57 3.28
N PHE A 328 -1.83 1.15 4.42
CA PHE A 328 -2.31 2.47 4.84
C PHE A 328 -2.04 3.53 3.76
N VAL A 329 -0.78 3.63 3.29
CA VAL A 329 -0.41 4.64 2.30
C VAL A 329 -1.15 4.47 0.98
N GLN A 330 -1.29 3.25 0.48
CA GLN A 330 -2.03 2.99 -0.75
C GLN A 330 -3.51 3.35 -0.59
N ALA A 331 -4.11 3.09 0.57
CA ALA A 331 -5.47 3.52 0.88
C ALA A 331 -5.61 5.05 0.84
N VAL A 332 -4.70 5.77 1.50
CA VAL A 332 -4.65 7.23 1.46
C VAL A 332 -4.47 7.74 0.04
N THR A 333 -3.50 7.22 -0.71
CA THR A 333 -3.21 7.67 -2.07
C THR A 333 -4.37 7.40 -3.02
N ALA A 334 -5.06 6.25 -2.91
CA ALA A 334 -6.25 5.96 -3.70
C ALA A 334 -7.39 6.94 -3.39
N ALA A 335 -7.64 7.23 -2.11
CA ALA A 335 -8.65 8.21 -1.70
C ALA A 335 -8.30 9.63 -2.17
N GLN A 336 -7.02 10.03 -2.07
CA GLN A 336 -6.53 11.30 -2.59
C GLN A 336 -6.75 11.41 -4.10
N TYR A 337 -6.41 10.38 -4.88
CA TYR A 337 -6.63 10.39 -6.32
C TYR A 337 -8.11 10.43 -6.71
N ALA A 338 -8.97 9.71 -5.98
CA ALA A 338 -10.41 9.76 -6.18
C ALA A 338 -10.94 11.18 -5.96
N GLU A 339 -10.52 11.84 -4.88
CA GLU A 339 -10.95 13.20 -4.58
C GLU A 339 -10.37 14.22 -5.57
N MET A 340 -9.08 14.15 -5.90
CA MET A 340 -8.49 15.02 -6.90
C MET A 340 -9.13 14.86 -8.28
N LYS A 341 -9.57 13.65 -8.64
CA LYS A 341 -10.36 13.42 -9.85
C LYS A 341 -11.73 14.10 -9.72
N ARG A 342 -12.45 13.92 -8.61
CA ARG A 342 -13.74 14.58 -8.37
C ARG A 342 -13.62 16.10 -8.46
N MET A 343 -12.58 16.68 -7.87
CA MET A 343 -12.28 18.10 -7.95
C MET A 343 -12.02 18.51 -9.41
N ARG A 344 -11.20 17.76 -10.17
CA ARG A 344 -10.94 18.03 -11.60
C ARG A 344 -12.22 18.01 -12.43
N ASP A 345 -13.05 16.99 -12.27
CA ASP A 345 -14.32 16.85 -12.99
C ASP A 345 -15.28 18.01 -12.65
N ALA A 346 -15.30 18.44 -11.38
CA ALA A 346 -16.05 19.61 -10.94
C ALA A 346 -15.54 20.90 -11.60
N ARG A 347 -14.22 21.08 -11.73
CA ARG A 347 -13.63 22.22 -12.43
C ARG A 347 -13.97 22.21 -13.92
N GLU A 348 -13.86 21.08 -14.58
CA GLU A 348 -14.23 20.97 -16.00
C GLU A 348 -15.70 21.35 -16.23
N LYS A 349 -16.59 20.94 -15.32
CA LYS A 349 -18.00 21.38 -15.31
C LYS A 349 -18.13 22.89 -15.10
N TYR A 350 -17.39 23.47 -14.15
CA TYR A 350 -17.37 24.91 -13.90
C TYR A 350 -16.92 25.71 -15.14
N GLU A 351 -15.77 25.36 -15.71
CA GLU A 351 -15.20 26.06 -16.87
C GLU A 351 -16.13 25.95 -18.09
N LYS A 352 -16.74 24.78 -18.30
CA LYS A 352 -17.76 24.59 -19.34
C LYS A 352 -19.03 25.41 -19.11
N ALA A 353 -19.48 25.54 -17.86
CA ALA A 353 -20.61 26.38 -17.52
C ALA A 353 -20.29 27.86 -17.81
N LYS A 354 -19.10 28.33 -17.40
CA LYS A 354 -18.62 29.69 -17.67
C LYS A 354 -18.48 29.96 -19.17
N SER A 355 -17.92 29.03 -19.95
CA SER A 355 -17.79 29.18 -21.41
C SER A 355 -19.15 29.27 -22.12
N ASN A 356 -20.20 28.68 -21.52
CA ASN A 356 -21.56 28.74 -22.03
C ASN A 356 -22.34 29.99 -21.55
N GLY A 357 -21.67 30.96 -20.92
CA GLY A 357 -22.28 32.22 -20.49
C GLY A 357 -23.07 32.14 -19.18
N ILE A 358 -22.94 31.05 -18.41
CA ILE A 358 -23.57 30.93 -17.09
C ILE A 358 -22.86 31.88 -16.11
N ASP A 359 -23.63 32.55 -15.25
CA ASP A 359 -23.10 33.44 -14.22
C ASP A 359 -22.23 32.67 -13.21
N GLU A 360 -21.36 33.38 -12.50
CA GLU A 360 -20.37 32.76 -11.62
C GLU A 360 -21.00 31.93 -10.49
N GLN A 361 -22.05 32.43 -9.85
CA GLN A 361 -22.66 31.77 -8.70
C GLN A 361 -23.37 30.49 -9.14
N THR A 362 -24.09 30.53 -10.25
CA THR A 362 -24.74 29.36 -10.83
C THR A 362 -23.71 28.35 -11.33
N ALA A 363 -22.64 28.79 -12.01
CA ALA A 363 -21.58 27.90 -12.49
C ALA A 363 -20.87 27.18 -11.32
N ARG A 364 -20.60 27.88 -10.21
CA ARG A 364 -20.03 27.27 -8.99
C ARG A 364 -21.00 26.27 -8.37
N THR A 365 -22.28 26.59 -8.32
CA THR A 365 -23.31 25.69 -7.79
C THR A 365 -23.42 24.41 -8.62
N LEU A 366 -23.43 24.53 -9.95
CA LEU A 366 -23.44 23.38 -10.88
C LEU A 366 -22.19 22.50 -10.76
N ALA A 367 -21.05 23.09 -10.41
CA ALA A 367 -19.80 22.39 -10.14
C ALA A 367 -19.71 21.78 -8.74
N GLY A 368 -20.73 21.94 -7.89
CA GLY A 368 -20.72 21.41 -6.52
C GLY A 368 -19.96 22.29 -5.53
N GLY A 369 -19.86 23.60 -5.78
CA GLY A 369 -19.39 24.60 -4.81
C GLY A 369 -17.87 24.76 -4.70
N THR A 370 -17.09 24.50 -5.75
CA THR A 370 -15.61 24.60 -5.70
C THR A 370 -15.12 25.98 -5.25
N THR A 371 -14.25 25.99 -4.23
CA THR A 371 -13.80 27.18 -3.48
C THR A 371 -12.31 27.52 -3.66
N GLY A 372 -11.74 27.49 -4.87
CA GLY A 372 -10.41 28.10 -5.05
C GLY A 372 -9.56 27.61 -6.20
N TYR A 373 -8.53 28.42 -6.51
CA TYR A 373 -7.58 28.23 -7.63
C TYR A 373 -6.23 27.63 -7.20
N ARG A 374 -6.01 27.34 -5.91
CA ARG A 374 -4.79 26.68 -5.43
C ARG A 374 -5.03 25.18 -5.33
N TRP A 375 -4.54 24.47 -6.35
CA TRP A 375 -4.79 23.04 -6.54
C TRP A 375 -3.70 22.19 -5.90
N PRO A 376 -4.07 21.04 -5.29
CA PRO A 376 -3.11 20.02 -4.93
C PRO A 376 -2.24 19.65 -6.13
N SER A 377 -0.92 19.65 -5.97
CA SER A 377 0.04 19.32 -7.03
C SER A 377 0.10 17.81 -7.35
N GLY A 378 -0.59 17.00 -6.55
CA GLY A 378 -0.66 15.55 -6.62
C GLY A 378 -1.00 14.95 -5.26
N ALA A 379 -0.93 13.62 -5.14
CA ALA A 379 -0.98 12.92 -3.85
C ALA A 379 0.25 13.25 -2.98
N LEU A 380 0.19 12.94 -1.68
CA LEU A 380 1.36 13.11 -0.78
C LEU A 380 2.60 12.44 -1.38
N PHE A 381 2.45 11.17 -1.75
CA PHE A 381 3.49 10.38 -2.40
C PHE A 381 2.91 9.61 -3.59
N ARG A 382 3.79 9.33 -4.56
CA ARG A 382 3.44 8.49 -5.71
C ARG A 382 3.75 7.05 -5.37
N VAL A 383 2.77 6.35 -4.83
CA VAL A 383 2.88 4.90 -4.63
C VAL A 383 2.25 4.14 -5.78
N GLU A 384 2.83 2.97 -6.05
CA GLU A 384 2.21 2.04 -6.98
C GLU A 384 0.93 1.49 -6.35
N LEU A 385 -0.22 1.84 -6.92
CA LEU A 385 -1.53 1.26 -6.57
C LEU A 385 -1.73 -0.12 -7.19
N ARG A 386 -0.65 -0.89 -7.27
CA ARG A 386 -0.63 -2.24 -7.81
C ARG A 386 0.08 -3.12 -6.80
N LEU A 387 -0.59 -4.21 -6.46
CA LEU A 387 0.02 -5.23 -5.63
C LEU A 387 0.79 -6.24 -6.47
N PRO A 388 1.85 -6.84 -5.91
CA PRO A 388 2.59 -7.88 -6.59
C PRO A 388 1.68 -9.08 -6.89
N ASP A 389 1.87 -9.62 -8.09
CA ASP A 389 1.29 -10.89 -8.49
C ASP A 389 2.27 -12.00 -8.13
N TYR A 390 2.09 -12.61 -6.96
CA TYR A 390 3.03 -13.58 -6.40
C TYR A 390 3.12 -14.85 -7.24
N ALA A 391 2.04 -15.22 -7.94
CA ALA A 391 2.00 -16.37 -8.82
C ALA A 391 3.05 -16.31 -9.95
N LYS A 392 3.52 -15.11 -10.31
CA LYS A 392 4.60 -14.94 -11.30
C LYS A 392 5.89 -15.66 -10.91
N ALA A 393 6.13 -15.89 -9.62
CA ALA A 393 7.28 -16.67 -9.17
C ALA A 393 7.22 -18.14 -9.67
N LEU A 394 6.03 -18.64 -10.02
CA LEU A 394 5.79 -19.99 -10.54
C LEU A 394 5.59 -20.04 -12.07
N ASP A 395 5.79 -18.91 -12.76
CA ASP A 395 5.58 -18.79 -14.21
C ASP A 395 6.91 -18.89 -14.99
N GLU A 396 7.44 -20.10 -15.13
CA GLU A 396 8.64 -20.34 -15.95
C GLU A 396 8.36 -20.32 -17.46
N LYS A 397 7.12 -20.56 -17.91
CA LYS A 397 6.72 -20.46 -19.34
C LYS A 397 5.26 -20.01 -19.47
N ARG A 398 5.02 -19.02 -20.33
CA ARG A 398 3.70 -18.53 -20.74
C ARG A 398 2.80 -19.70 -21.22
N GLY A 399 1.89 -20.18 -20.38
CA GLY A 399 0.80 -21.04 -20.84
C GLY A 399 0.28 -21.97 -19.76
N GLY A 400 -1.05 -22.03 -19.63
CA GLY A 400 -1.71 -23.21 -19.05
C GLY A 400 -3.02 -22.96 -18.34
N TYR A 401 -3.25 -21.79 -17.73
CA TYR A 401 -4.48 -21.55 -16.99
C TYR A 401 -5.50 -20.77 -17.83
N SER A 402 -6.74 -21.24 -17.83
CA SER A 402 -7.88 -20.48 -18.36
C SER A 402 -8.51 -19.69 -17.22
N ARG A 403 -8.93 -18.46 -17.53
CA ARG A 403 -9.78 -17.71 -16.64
C ARG A 403 -11.22 -17.99 -17.02
N GLY A 404 -11.98 -18.55 -16.09
CA GLY A 404 -13.40 -18.67 -16.27
C GLY A 404 -14.03 -17.28 -16.14
N GLY A 405 -14.59 -16.75 -17.24
CA GLY A 405 -15.53 -15.64 -17.15
C GLY A 405 -16.74 -16.04 -16.29
N ALA A 406 -17.54 -15.08 -15.86
CA ALA A 406 -18.73 -15.35 -15.07
C ALA A 406 -19.69 -16.30 -15.84
N TYR A 407 -19.68 -17.60 -15.51
CA TYR A 407 -20.40 -18.63 -16.26
C TYR A 407 -21.57 -19.21 -15.45
N PRO A 408 -22.80 -19.26 -16.03
CA PRO A 408 -23.93 -19.92 -15.41
C PRO A 408 -23.71 -21.44 -15.31
N VAL A 409 -23.96 -22.01 -14.14
CA VAL A 409 -23.80 -23.44 -13.87
C VAL A 409 -25.03 -24.20 -14.34
N ALA A 410 -24.82 -25.15 -15.26
CA ALA A 410 -25.87 -26.05 -15.75
C ALA A 410 -26.07 -27.27 -14.85
N ASN A 411 -24.98 -27.84 -14.32
CA ASN A 411 -25.03 -29.00 -13.44
C ASN A 411 -23.92 -28.99 -12.38
N VAL A 412 -24.23 -29.54 -11.21
CA VAL A 412 -23.34 -29.70 -10.07
C VAL A 412 -23.32 -31.18 -9.68
N GLN A 413 -22.16 -31.83 -9.78
CA GLN A 413 -22.01 -33.25 -9.48
C GLN A 413 -20.92 -33.47 -8.44
N SER A 414 -21.24 -34.14 -7.33
CA SER A 414 -20.21 -34.57 -6.38
C SER A 414 -19.34 -35.67 -7.00
N VAL A 415 -18.02 -35.51 -6.90
CA VAL A 415 -17.02 -36.48 -7.37
C VAL A 415 -16.03 -36.76 -6.24
N GLY A 416 -15.22 -37.83 -6.34
CA GLY A 416 -14.24 -38.16 -5.31
C GLY A 416 -13.32 -36.97 -5.00
N GLY A 417 -13.41 -36.42 -3.79
CA GLY A 417 -12.61 -35.29 -3.32
C GLY A 417 -13.05 -33.89 -3.78
N GLY A 418 -14.12 -33.75 -4.56
CA GLY A 418 -14.50 -32.45 -5.15
C GLY A 418 -15.92 -32.36 -5.70
N VAL A 419 -16.18 -31.25 -6.39
CA VAL A 419 -17.44 -30.99 -7.09
C VAL A 419 -17.13 -30.66 -8.54
N LYS A 420 -17.75 -31.41 -9.46
CA LYS A 420 -17.65 -31.17 -10.91
C LYS A 420 -18.78 -30.25 -11.34
N LEU A 421 -18.41 -29.13 -11.97
CA LEU A 421 -19.31 -28.13 -12.53
C LEU A 421 -19.35 -28.27 -14.05
N THR A 422 -20.56 -28.27 -14.62
CA THR A 422 -20.76 -28.04 -16.06
C THR A 422 -21.51 -26.73 -16.26
N PHE A 423 -21.22 -26.04 -17.36
CA PHE A 423 -21.74 -24.70 -17.63
C PHE A 423 -22.82 -24.72 -18.70
N GLU A 424 -23.69 -23.72 -18.66
CA GLU A 424 -24.67 -23.51 -19.71
C GLU A 424 -23.96 -23.27 -21.06
N LYS A 425 -24.53 -23.86 -22.11
CA LYS A 425 -24.04 -23.67 -23.47
C LYS A 425 -24.49 -22.33 -24.00
N ASP A 426 -23.63 -21.69 -24.79
CA ASP A 426 -24.04 -20.56 -25.61
C ASP A 426 -24.91 -21.05 -26.76
N ARG A 427 -26.00 -20.33 -26.99
CA ARG A 427 -26.89 -20.54 -28.13
C ARG A 427 -26.78 -19.34 -29.04
N ARG A 428 -26.34 -19.56 -30.27
CA ARG A 428 -26.27 -18.52 -31.30
C ARG A 428 -27.14 -18.90 -32.48
N GLU A 429 -28.00 -17.98 -32.89
CA GLU A 429 -28.68 -18.10 -34.18
C GLU A 429 -27.66 -17.91 -35.30
N SER A 430 -27.57 -18.91 -36.17
CA SER A 430 -26.80 -18.88 -37.40
C SER A 430 -27.72 -19.16 -38.58
N ARG A 431 -27.20 -19.00 -39.79
CA ARG A 431 -27.90 -19.37 -41.01
C ARG A 431 -27.15 -20.50 -41.68
N GLU A 432 -27.85 -21.60 -41.90
CA GLU A 432 -27.34 -22.74 -42.65
C GLU A 432 -27.81 -22.63 -44.10
N ALA A 433 -26.88 -22.74 -45.03
CA ALA A 433 -27.18 -22.78 -46.45
C ALA A 433 -27.79 -24.14 -46.83
N TYR A 434 -28.87 -24.13 -47.60
CA TYR A 434 -29.53 -25.32 -48.12
C TYR A 434 -30.09 -25.05 -49.53
N ASN A 435 -30.39 -26.12 -50.28
CA ASN A 435 -30.83 -26.01 -51.67
C ASN A 435 -29.93 -25.09 -52.51
N CYS A 436 -28.62 -25.24 -52.34
CA CYS A 436 -27.63 -24.51 -53.11
C CYS A 436 -27.66 -24.99 -54.57
N ARG A 437 -27.70 -24.05 -55.50
CA ARG A 437 -27.54 -24.34 -56.93
C ARG A 437 -26.33 -23.60 -57.47
N THR A 438 -25.47 -24.32 -58.15
CA THR A 438 -24.35 -23.77 -58.89
C THR A 438 -24.89 -23.02 -60.11
N THR A 439 -24.47 -21.79 -60.30
CA THR A 439 -24.82 -20.99 -61.48
C THR A 439 -23.78 -21.19 -62.58
N ASN A 440 -24.06 -20.71 -63.80
CA ASN A 440 -23.08 -20.73 -64.89
C ASN A 440 -22.08 -19.57 -64.84
N ARG A 441 -22.02 -18.81 -63.72
CA ARG A 441 -21.11 -17.68 -63.56
C ARG A 441 -19.90 -18.11 -62.75
N ILE A 442 -18.70 -17.82 -63.25
CA ILE A 442 -17.46 -18.16 -62.56
C ILE A 442 -17.26 -17.18 -61.40
N SER A 443 -17.17 -17.70 -60.17
CA SER A 443 -16.87 -16.92 -58.96
C SER A 443 -15.37 -16.82 -58.69
N ARG A 444 -14.60 -17.85 -59.06
CA ARG A 444 -13.15 -17.88 -58.89
C ARG A 444 -12.47 -18.80 -59.89
N ILE A 445 -11.25 -18.46 -60.29
CA ILE A 445 -10.36 -19.35 -61.03
C ILE A 445 -9.18 -19.68 -60.12
N HIS A 446 -9.02 -20.97 -59.79
CA HIS A 446 -7.91 -21.43 -58.97
C HIS A 446 -6.61 -21.46 -59.77
N ARG A 447 -5.47 -21.48 -59.06
CA ARG A 447 -4.13 -21.47 -59.69
C ARG A 447 -3.82 -22.72 -60.51
N ASP A 448 -4.54 -23.81 -60.31
CA ASP A 448 -4.46 -25.07 -61.05
C ASP A 448 -5.37 -25.10 -62.30
N GLY A 449 -6.03 -23.97 -62.62
CA GLY A 449 -6.95 -23.85 -63.75
C GLY A 449 -8.38 -24.32 -63.47
N ARG A 450 -8.68 -24.79 -62.25
CA ARG A 450 -10.05 -25.17 -61.87
C ARG A 450 -10.95 -23.95 -61.75
N LEU A 451 -12.13 -23.99 -62.37
CA LEU A 451 -13.15 -22.96 -62.28
C LEU A 451 -14.09 -23.27 -61.11
N GLU A 452 -14.22 -22.33 -60.18
CA GLU A 452 -15.24 -22.30 -59.14
C GLU A 452 -16.40 -21.44 -59.64
N TYR A 453 -17.60 -21.99 -59.63
CA TYR A 453 -18.79 -21.30 -60.10
C TYR A 453 -19.56 -20.71 -58.90
N GLU A 454 -20.20 -19.56 -59.10
CA GLU A 454 -21.00 -18.88 -58.09
C GLU A 454 -22.18 -19.77 -57.68
N GLU A 455 -22.32 -20.01 -56.37
CA GLU A 455 -23.43 -20.76 -55.80
C GLU A 455 -24.47 -19.82 -55.18
N VAL A 456 -25.73 -20.06 -55.51
CA VAL A 456 -26.88 -19.36 -54.89
C VAL A 456 -27.60 -20.35 -53.99
N CYS A 457 -27.65 -20.04 -52.69
CA CYS A 457 -28.26 -20.88 -51.65
C CYS A 457 -29.50 -20.22 -51.03
N ASN A 458 -30.45 -21.03 -50.58
CA ASN A 458 -31.44 -20.60 -49.59
C ASN A 458 -30.83 -20.71 -48.19
N TYR A 459 -31.30 -19.90 -47.24
CA TYR A 459 -30.78 -19.88 -45.87
C TYR A 459 -31.89 -20.13 -44.88
N ARG A 460 -31.70 -21.10 -43.98
CA ARG A 460 -32.62 -21.36 -42.87
C ARG A 460 -31.96 -20.99 -41.54
N PRO A 461 -32.71 -20.45 -40.56
CA PRO A 461 -32.18 -20.21 -39.23
C PRO A 461 -31.89 -21.55 -38.56
N VAL A 462 -30.70 -21.67 -37.97
CA VAL A 462 -30.29 -22.80 -37.13
C VAL A 462 -29.76 -22.26 -35.81
N THR A 463 -30.02 -22.96 -34.72
CA THR A 463 -29.40 -22.66 -33.42
C THR A 463 -28.15 -23.51 -33.29
N VAL A 464 -26.99 -22.85 -33.16
CA VAL A 464 -25.72 -23.51 -32.87
C VAL A 464 -25.50 -23.44 -31.37
N GLU A 465 -25.35 -24.60 -30.72
CA GLU A 465 -24.91 -24.69 -29.34
C GLU A 465 -23.38 -24.80 -29.28
N SER A 466 -22.73 -23.93 -28.50
CA SER A 466 -21.29 -23.99 -28.24
C SER A 466 -21.03 -24.02 -26.73
N GLU A 467 -20.09 -24.86 -26.30
CA GLU A 467 -19.65 -24.85 -24.91
C GLU A 467 -19.02 -23.50 -24.55
N ARG A 468 -19.54 -22.83 -23.51
CA ARG A 468 -18.93 -21.60 -22.99
C ARG A 468 -17.59 -21.87 -22.33
N HIS A 469 -17.50 -23.01 -21.63
CA HIS A 469 -16.28 -23.52 -21.02
C HIS A 469 -16.41 -25.03 -20.81
N LYS A 470 -15.27 -25.74 -20.84
CA LYS A 470 -15.21 -27.16 -20.47
C LYS A 470 -15.60 -27.37 -19.00
N PRO A 471 -16.11 -28.55 -18.62
CA PRO A 471 -16.34 -28.86 -17.22
C PRO A 471 -15.08 -28.69 -16.37
N VAL A 472 -15.27 -28.29 -15.12
CA VAL A 472 -14.17 -28.13 -14.15
C VAL A 472 -14.51 -28.82 -12.83
N THR A 473 -13.48 -29.22 -12.09
CA THR A 473 -13.56 -29.84 -10.77
C THR A 473 -12.95 -28.89 -9.75
N ILE A 474 -13.74 -28.53 -8.75
CA ILE A 474 -13.34 -27.66 -7.65
C ILE A 474 -13.27 -28.46 -6.34
N PRO A 475 -12.45 -28.03 -5.35
CA PRO A 475 -12.43 -28.66 -4.03
C PRO A 475 -13.81 -28.69 -3.39
N ALA A 476 -14.12 -29.76 -2.64
CA ALA A 476 -15.44 -29.93 -2.03
C ALA A 476 -15.81 -28.77 -1.09
N ALA A 477 -14.83 -28.22 -0.36
CA ALA A 477 -15.03 -27.07 0.52
C ALA A 477 -15.53 -25.82 -0.24
N GLU A 478 -15.03 -25.59 -1.46
CA GLU A 478 -15.46 -24.49 -2.31
C GLU A 478 -16.78 -24.79 -3.03
N GLY A 479 -16.98 -26.04 -3.46
CA GLY A 479 -18.16 -26.44 -4.24
C GLY A 479 -19.42 -26.71 -3.44
N LYS A 480 -19.34 -26.85 -2.11
CA LYS A 480 -20.45 -27.29 -1.25
C LYS A 480 -21.74 -26.46 -1.40
N ARG A 481 -21.64 -25.18 -1.76
CA ARG A 481 -22.79 -24.24 -1.78
C ARG A 481 -23.20 -23.81 -3.20
N VAL A 482 -22.46 -24.23 -4.22
CA VAL A 482 -22.75 -23.91 -5.62
C VAL A 482 -24.00 -24.66 -6.05
N GLN A 483 -24.92 -23.94 -6.69
CA GLN A 483 -26.19 -24.46 -7.19
C GLN A 483 -26.29 -24.30 -8.70
N ARG A 484 -27.18 -25.08 -9.31
CA ARG A 484 -27.57 -24.85 -10.70
C ARG A 484 -28.17 -23.45 -10.86
N GLY A 485 -27.77 -22.74 -11.91
CA GLY A 485 -28.16 -21.36 -12.18
C GLY A 485 -27.27 -20.31 -11.50
N ASP A 486 -26.41 -20.69 -10.57
CA ASP A 486 -25.41 -19.76 -10.03
C ASP A 486 -24.40 -19.38 -11.12
N VAL A 487 -23.90 -18.15 -11.07
CA VAL A 487 -22.85 -17.66 -11.97
C VAL A 487 -21.52 -17.70 -11.23
N VAL A 488 -20.58 -18.53 -11.69
CA VAL A 488 -19.30 -18.75 -11.03
C VAL A 488 -18.17 -18.06 -11.80
N THR A 489 -17.32 -17.33 -11.09
CA THR A 489 -16.02 -16.85 -11.59
C THR A 489 -14.93 -17.73 -10.98
N PHE A 490 -13.97 -18.21 -11.78
CA PHE A 490 -12.92 -19.12 -11.29
C PHE A 490 -11.62 -19.01 -12.10
N VAL A 491 -10.55 -19.58 -11.58
CA VAL A 491 -9.32 -19.89 -12.31
C VAL A 491 -9.24 -21.40 -12.50
N ALA A 492 -8.89 -21.86 -13.70
CA ALA A 492 -8.72 -23.29 -13.98
C ALA A 492 -7.35 -23.60 -14.60
N LEU A 493 -6.80 -24.74 -14.22
CA LEU A 493 -5.60 -25.35 -14.80
C LEU A 493 -5.97 -26.77 -15.23
N GLY A 494 -6.27 -26.94 -16.53
CA GLY A 494 -6.86 -28.18 -17.02
C GLY A 494 -8.30 -28.35 -16.52
N GLU A 495 -8.61 -29.50 -15.91
CA GLU A 495 -9.91 -29.75 -15.28
C GLU A 495 -9.99 -29.24 -13.84
N GLU A 496 -8.87 -28.93 -13.19
CA GLU A 496 -8.88 -28.41 -11.83
C GLU A 496 -9.18 -26.92 -11.81
N ALA A 497 -10.02 -26.48 -10.88
CA ALA A 497 -10.38 -25.09 -10.71
C ALA A 497 -10.40 -24.64 -9.24
N ARG A 498 -10.36 -23.32 -9.08
CA ARG A 498 -10.55 -22.60 -7.82
C ARG A 498 -11.52 -21.45 -8.04
N ILE A 499 -12.59 -21.40 -7.23
CA ILE A 499 -13.61 -20.34 -7.29
C ILE A 499 -12.97 -19.00 -6.93
N ILE A 500 -13.42 -17.90 -7.50
CA ILE A 500 -13.14 -16.55 -6.98
C ILE A 500 -14.39 -16.05 -6.27
N GLU A 501 -15.52 -16.04 -6.99
CA GLU A 501 -16.82 -15.62 -6.46
C GLU A 501 -17.96 -16.41 -7.11
N VAL A 502 -19.07 -16.54 -6.39
CA VAL A 502 -20.32 -17.11 -6.88
C VAL A 502 -21.43 -16.07 -6.73
N LYS A 503 -22.20 -15.86 -7.80
CA LYS A 503 -23.38 -15.00 -7.81
C LYS A 503 -24.65 -15.81 -7.95
N ARG A 504 -25.69 -15.39 -7.23
CA ARG A 504 -27.06 -15.90 -7.36
C ARG A 504 -27.98 -14.74 -7.66
N GLY A 505 -28.48 -14.70 -8.91
CA GLY A 505 -29.04 -13.46 -9.46
C GLY A 505 -27.97 -12.37 -9.48
N ASP A 506 -28.28 -11.19 -8.94
CA ASP A 506 -27.36 -10.05 -8.89
C ASP A 506 -26.45 -10.03 -7.65
N ALA A 507 -26.74 -10.88 -6.65
CA ALA A 507 -26.02 -10.90 -5.38
C ALA A 507 -24.81 -11.85 -5.42
N VAL A 508 -23.65 -11.40 -4.90
CA VAL A 508 -22.53 -12.29 -4.59
C VAL A 508 -22.87 -13.04 -3.29
N VAL A 509 -22.90 -14.37 -3.35
CA VAL A 509 -23.28 -15.23 -2.22
C VAL A 509 -22.10 -16.00 -1.64
N GLN A 510 -20.96 -16.02 -2.34
CA GLN A 510 -19.76 -16.72 -1.92
C GLN A 510 -18.50 -16.04 -2.47
N LEU A 511 -17.46 -15.95 -1.63
CA LEU A 511 -16.10 -15.58 -1.99
C LEU A 511 -15.18 -16.76 -1.65
N ARG A 512 -14.40 -17.27 -2.61
CA ARG A 512 -13.64 -18.52 -2.44
C ARG A 512 -14.52 -19.66 -1.90
N GLY A 513 -14.26 -20.18 -0.71
CA GLY A 513 -15.09 -21.17 -0.02
C GLY A 513 -16.05 -20.58 1.02
N ASP A 514 -15.99 -19.26 1.24
CA ASP A 514 -16.69 -18.56 2.30
C ASP A 514 -18.03 -18.04 1.81
N ALA A 515 -19.09 -18.34 2.55
CA ALA A 515 -20.39 -17.75 2.25
C ALA A 515 -20.47 -16.33 2.77
N LEU A 516 -21.11 -15.48 1.97
CA LEU A 516 -21.58 -14.19 2.41
C LEU A 516 -23.00 -14.36 2.96
N SER A 517 -23.31 -13.67 4.06
CA SER A 517 -24.71 -13.44 4.39
C SER A 517 -25.33 -12.70 3.21
N ALA A 518 -26.38 -13.26 2.60
CA ALA A 518 -27.16 -12.52 1.63
C ALA A 518 -27.50 -11.17 2.28
N SER A 519 -27.05 -10.07 1.67
CA SER A 519 -27.32 -8.73 2.16
C SER A 519 -28.81 -8.63 2.45
N LYS A 520 -29.17 -8.32 3.70
CA LYS A 520 -30.55 -7.98 4.03
C LYS A 520 -30.98 -6.72 3.29
#